data_AF-A0A7H8L4L4-F1
#
_entry.id   AF-A0A7H8L4L4-F1
#
_cell.length_a   1.000
_cell.length_b   1.000
_cell.length_c   1.000
_cell.angle_alpha   90.00
_cell.angle_beta   90.00
_cell.angle_gamma   90.00
#
_symmetry.space_group_name_H-M   'P 1'
#
loop_
_entity.id
_entity.type
_entity.pdbx_description
1 polymer ?
#
loop_
_entity_poly.entity_id
_entity_poly.type
_entity_poly.pdbx_seq_one_letter_code
_entity_poly.pdbx_strand_id
1 'polypeptide(L)'
;MNSPDPNEPLPVMAKADAQAWAQQMTEYMAQSAGITLDTDSVTPFFSNCEGKNGEVAADGRYTLAYDVTSTLSRPQQVDAIRKIKAGLEKDGFTVTSYRETWQEQPNVLLYAKHDEGRYFIDVSSGVATDRLTFSVATRCLMPPSASSTAQH
;
A
#
# COMPACT_ATOMS: atom_id res chain seq x y z
N MET A 1 21.25 2.33 -3.08
CA MET A 1 19.93 1.73 -3.37
C MET A 1 20.12 0.78 -4.53
N ASN A 2 20.03 -0.53 -4.32
CA ASN A 2 20.04 -1.49 -5.42
C ASN A 2 18.62 -1.56 -5.97
N SER A 3 18.44 -1.24 -7.25
CA SER A 3 17.26 -1.65 -7.98
C SER A 3 17.13 -3.18 -7.89
N PRO A 4 15.93 -3.76 -7.72
CA PRO A 4 15.77 -5.21 -7.82
C PRO A 4 16.36 -5.69 -9.14
N ASP A 5 17.09 -6.80 -9.11
CA ASP A 5 17.62 -7.42 -10.34
C ASP A 5 16.42 -7.70 -11.25
N PRO A 6 16.41 -7.20 -12.50
CA PRO A 6 15.32 -7.45 -13.45
C PRO A 6 15.09 -8.95 -13.73
N ASN A 7 16.06 -9.81 -13.40
CA ASN A 7 15.96 -11.26 -13.55
C ASN A 7 15.55 -11.98 -12.25
N GLU A 8 15.40 -11.27 -11.14
CA GLU A 8 14.92 -11.88 -9.90
C GLU A 8 13.47 -12.38 -10.12
N PRO A 9 13.17 -13.64 -9.74
CA PRO A 9 11.82 -14.17 -9.89
C PRO A 9 10.82 -13.30 -9.13
N LEU A 10 9.70 -13.00 -9.78
CA LEU A 10 8.59 -12.29 -9.15
C LEU A 10 8.06 -13.12 -7.97
N PRO A 11 7.74 -12.50 -6.82
CA PRO A 11 7.11 -13.21 -5.72
C PRO A 11 5.78 -13.82 -6.16
N VAL A 12 5.55 -15.04 -5.71
CA VAL A 12 4.29 -15.76 -5.95
C VAL A 12 3.33 -15.46 -4.83
N MET A 13 2.14 -14.95 -5.17
CA MET A 13 1.08 -14.65 -4.22
C MET A 13 -0.27 -14.73 -4.92
N ALA A 14 -1.29 -15.30 -4.26
CA ALA A 14 -2.65 -15.26 -4.81
C ALA A 14 -3.24 -13.85 -4.65
N LYS A 15 -4.15 -13.45 -5.54
CA LYS A 15 -4.83 -12.14 -5.44
C LYS A 15 -5.53 -11.96 -4.09
N ALA A 16 -6.17 -13.01 -3.58
CA ALA A 16 -6.84 -12.99 -2.28
C ALA A 16 -5.85 -12.77 -1.12
N ASP A 17 -4.69 -13.44 -1.16
CA ASP A 17 -3.64 -13.28 -0.13
C ASP A 17 -3.04 -11.88 -0.16
N ALA A 18 -2.80 -11.34 -1.37
CA ALA A 18 -2.31 -9.97 -1.55
C ALA A 18 -3.28 -8.94 -0.98
N GLN A 19 -4.59 -9.12 -1.22
CA GLN A 19 -5.62 -8.25 -0.66
C GLN A 19 -5.72 -8.37 0.85
N ALA A 20 -5.73 -9.60 1.39
CA ALA A 20 -5.80 -9.83 2.83
C ALA A 20 -4.59 -9.22 3.57
N TRP A 21 -3.39 -9.38 3.00
CA TRP A 21 -2.19 -8.76 3.54
C TRP A 21 -2.27 -7.22 3.47
N ALA A 22 -2.71 -6.66 2.35
CA ALA A 22 -2.88 -5.21 2.21
C ALA A 22 -3.89 -4.64 3.22
N GLN A 23 -5.01 -5.35 3.42
CA GLN A 23 -5.99 -5.04 4.45
C GLN A 23 -5.34 -5.00 5.85
N GLN A 24 -4.63 -6.06 6.24
CA GLN A 24 -3.94 -6.13 7.54
C GLN A 24 -2.95 -4.98 7.73
N MET A 25 -2.22 -4.59 6.69
CA MET A 25 -1.31 -3.45 6.76
C MET A 25 -2.03 -2.13 6.96
N THR A 26 -3.16 -1.90 6.30
CA THR A 26 -3.96 -0.69 6.54
C THR A 26 -4.57 -0.67 7.95
N GLU A 27 -5.02 -1.82 8.46
CA GLU A 27 -5.50 -1.98 9.83
C GLU A 27 -4.39 -1.71 10.85
N TYR A 28 -3.18 -2.21 10.61
CA TYR A 28 -2.01 -1.94 11.45
C TYR A 28 -1.67 -0.43 11.50
N MET A 29 -1.72 0.27 10.36
CA MET A 29 -1.49 1.72 10.34
C MET A 29 -2.56 2.45 11.15
N ALA A 30 -3.82 2.09 10.97
CA ALA A 30 -4.94 2.66 11.73
C ALA A 30 -4.80 2.39 13.24
N GLN A 31 -4.44 1.17 13.61
CA GLN A 31 -4.21 0.78 15.01
C GLN A 31 -3.06 1.58 15.63
N SER A 32 -1.96 1.79 14.89
CA SER A 32 -0.83 2.61 15.33
C SER A 32 -1.23 4.05 15.64
N ALA A 33 -2.22 4.60 14.91
CA ALA A 33 -2.77 5.92 15.17
C ALA A 33 -3.92 5.95 16.20
N GLY A 34 -4.50 4.79 16.53
CA GLY A 34 -5.70 4.68 17.37
C GLY A 34 -6.96 5.20 16.68
N ILE A 35 -7.10 4.95 15.37
CA ILE A 35 -8.22 5.40 14.55
C ILE A 35 -8.98 4.21 13.94
N THR A 36 -10.18 4.47 13.44
CA THR A 36 -11.04 3.47 12.80
C THR A 36 -11.10 3.71 11.30
N LEU A 37 -11.01 2.62 10.53
CA LEU A 37 -11.19 2.64 9.07
C LEU A 37 -12.67 2.52 8.72
N ASP A 38 -13.08 3.21 7.66
CA ASP A 38 -14.37 3.02 7.01
C ASP A 38 -14.28 1.80 6.08
N THR A 39 -14.77 0.65 6.55
CA THR A 39 -14.72 -0.61 5.80
C THR A 39 -15.56 -0.59 4.53
N ASP A 40 -16.55 0.30 4.42
CA ASP A 40 -17.38 0.43 3.23
C ASP A 40 -16.67 1.22 2.12
N SER A 41 -15.54 1.88 2.45
CA SER A 41 -14.70 2.62 1.51
C SER A 41 -13.64 1.77 0.80
N VAL A 42 -13.56 0.47 1.13
CA VAL A 42 -12.53 -0.45 0.61
C VAL A 42 -12.62 -0.58 -0.91
N THR A 43 -11.51 -0.25 -1.58
CA THR A 43 -11.43 -0.27 -3.05
C THR A 43 -10.19 -1.04 -3.50
N PRO A 44 -10.26 -2.39 -3.65
CA PRO A 44 -9.16 -3.16 -4.20
C PRO A 44 -9.16 -3.06 -5.73
N PHE A 45 -8.04 -2.65 -6.29
CA PHE A 45 -7.83 -2.56 -7.73
C PHE A 45 -6.68 -3.46 -8.16
N PHE A 46 -6.99 -4.44 -9.01
CA PHE A 46 -5.99 -5.31 -9.62
C PHE A 46 -5.78 -4.89 -11.07
N SER A 47 -4.53 -4.69 -11.46
CA SER A 47 -4.14 -4.41 -12.84
C SER A 47 -3.06 -5.37 -13.32
N ASN A 48 -2.88 -5.43 -14.64
CA ASN A 48 -1.75 -6.13 -15.23
C ASN A 48 -0.45 -5.41 -14.86
N CYS A 49 0.65 -6.16 -14.80
CA CYS A 49 1.96 -5.52 -14.82
C CYS A 49 2.27 -4.97 -16.20
N GLU A 50 2.69 -3.71 -16.22
CA GLU A 50 3.13 -3.04 -17.44
C GLU A 50 4.65 -2.80 -17.39
N GLY A 51 5.31 -3.15 -18.50
CA GLY A 51 6.70 -2.79 -18.77
C GLY A 51 6.85 -1.29 -19.03
N LYS A 52 8.09 -0.85 -19.21
CA LYS A 52 8.43 0.58 -19.40
C LYS A 52 7.69 1.20 -20.60
N ASN A 53 7.35 0.43 -21.62
CA ASN A 53 6.64 0.90 -22.82
C ASN A 53 5.19 0.37 -22.88
N GLY A 54 4.62 -0.05 -21.74
CA GLY A 54 3.25 -0.58 -21.68
C GLY A 54 3.14 -2.05 -22.08
N GLU A 55 4.25 -2.79 -22.12
CA GLU A 55 4.23 -4.21 -22.46
C GLU A 55 3.55 -5.02 -21.34
N VAL A 56 2.59 -5.86 -21.71
CA VAL A 56 1.90 -6.76 -20.78
C VAL A 56 2.29 -8.19 -21.11
N ALA A 57 2.80 -8.92 -20.11
CA ALA A 57 3.08 -10.35 -20.25
C ALA A 57 1.78 -11.18 -20.11
N ALA A 58 1.67 -12.26 -20.89
CA ALA A 58 0.49 -13.15 -20.89
C ALA A 58 0.49 -14.19 -19.75
N ASP A 59 1.43 -14.09 -18.81
CA ASP A 59 1.62 -15.05 -17.71
C ASP A 59 0.79 -14.74 -16.46
N GLY A 60 -0.14 -13.78 -16.56
CA GLY A 60 -1.11 -13.47 -15.51
C GLY A 60 -0.55 -12.65 -14.35
N ARG A 61 0.69 -12.16 -14.44
CA ARG A 61 1.28 -11.25 -13.45
C ARG A 61 0.42 -10.01 -13.23
N TYR A 62 0.38 -9.54 -11.99
CA TYR A 62 -0.51 -8.45 -11.59
C TYR A 62 0.12 -7.51 -10.56
N THR A 63 -0.48 -6.33 -10.40
CA THR A 63 -0.28 -5.43 -9.28
C THR A 63 -1.61 -5.26 -8.53
N LEU A 64 -1.51 -4.90 -7.25
CA LEU A 64 -2.65 -4.50 -6.41
C LEU A 64 -2.42 -3.06 -5.96
N ALA A 65 -3.47 -2.25 -6.02
CA ALA A 65 -3.64 -1.06 -5.20
C ALA A 65 -4.84 -1.30 -4.28
N TYR A 66 -4.63 -1.25 -2.98
CA TYR A 66 -5.69 -1.40 -1.97
C TYR A 66 -5.83 -0.07 -1.23
N ASP A 67 -7.00 0.54 -1.36
CA ASP A 67 -7.32 1.81 -0.72
C ASP A 67 -8.46 1.64 0.29
N VAL A 68 -8.32 2.30 1.44
CA VAL A 68 -9.35 2.43 2.47
C VAL A 68 -9.22 3.79 3.16
N THR A 69 -10.32 4.34 3.64
CA THR A 69 -10.33 5.70 4.22
C THR A 69 -10.69 5.72 5.70
N SER A 70 -10.38 6.82 6.36
CA SER A 70 -10.90 7.20 7.67
C SER A 70 -11.34 8.66 7.63
N THR A 71 -12.37 9.02 8.40
CA THR A 71 -12.84 10.40 8.53
C THR A 71 -12.29 11.02 9.80
N LEU A 72 -11.42 12.02 9.65
CA LEU A 72 -10.69 12.67 10.73
C LEU A 72 -10.68 14.18 10.53
N SER A 73 -10.83 14.94 11.62
CA SER A 73 -10.57 16.38 11.57
C SER A 73 -9.10 16.65 11.20
N ARG A 74 -8.82 17.84 10.68
CA ARG A 74 -7.47 18.21 10.25
C ARG A 74 -6.39 18.04 11.32
N PRO A 75 -6.59 18.47 12.59
CA PRO A 75 -5.61 18.19 13.65
C PRO A 75 -5.40 16.69 13.88
N GLN A 76 -6.48 15.90 13.84
CA GLN A 76 -6.40 14.44 14.00
C GLN A 76 -5.63 13.77 12.85
N GLN A 77 -5.73 14.29 11.61
CA GLN A 77 -4.92 13.79 10.49
C GLN A 77 -3.42 14.00 10.73
N VAL A 78 -3.02 15.17 11.24
CA VAL A 78 -1.62 15.47 11.60
C VAL A 78 -1.13 14.61 12.77
N ASP A 79 -1.97 14.39 13.77
CA ASP A 79 -1.60 13.49 14.88
C ASP A 79 -1.52 12.03 14.42
N ALA A 80 -2.41 11.59 13.54
CA ALA A 80 -2.42 10.23 13.00
C ALA A 80 -1.16 9.95 12.17
N ILE A 81 -0.79 10.82 11.23
CA ILE A 81 0.38 10.60 10.36
C ILE A 81 1.69 10.55 11.17
N ARG A 82 1.81 11.32 12.26
CA ARG A 82 2.95 11.26 13.19
C ARG A 82 3.07 9.90 13.88
N LYS A 83 1.95 9.36 14.36
CA LYS A 83 1.91 8.05 15.03
C LYS A 83 2.17 6.91 14.05
N ILE A 84 1.57 6.98 12.85
CA ILE A 84 1.81 6.01 11.78
C ILE A 84 3.28 6.01 11.39
N LYS A 85 3.89 7.18 11.20
CA LYS A 85 5.33 7.32 10.95
C LYS A 85 6.15 6.58 12.01
N ALA A 86 5.89 6.86 13.29
CA ALA A 86 6.62 6.25 14.40
C ALA A 86 6.43 4.73 14.46
N GLY A 87 5.21 4.21 14.21
CA GLY A 87 4.93 2.78 14.15
C GLY A 87 5.69 2.09 13.01
N LEU A 88 5.58 2.64 11.80
CA LEU A 88 6.27 2.12 10.62
C LEU A 88 7.80 2.10 10.81
N GLU A 89 8.40 3.19 11.28
CA GLU A 89 9.85 3.26 11.51
C GLU A 89 10.32 2.27 12.59
N LYS A 90 9.51 2.07 13.65
CA LYS A 90 9.81 1.09 14.69
C LYS A 90 9.87 -0.33 14.14
N ASP A 91 9.05 -0.64 13.15
CA ASP A 91 8.94 -1.97 12.54
C ASP A 91 9.77 -2.09 11.25
N GLY A 92 10.78 -1.22 11.06
CA GLY A 92 11.80 -1.37 10.02
C GLY A 92 11.46 -0.74 8.67
N PHE A 93 10.35 0.00 8.56
CA PHE A 93 10.04 0.73 7.33
C PHE A 93 10.88 2.01 7.24
N THR A 94 11.32 2.32 6.01
CA THR A 94 11.92 3.59 5.66
C THR A 94 10.84 4.54 5.13
N VAL A 95 10.64 5.66 5.81
CA VAL A 95 9.77 6.75 5.34
C VAL A 95 10.53 7.57 4.30
N THR A 96 10.03 7.53 3.07
CA THR A 96 10.66 8.15 1.89
C THR A 96 10.11 9.54 1.56
N SER A 97 8.92 9.87 2.06
CA SER A 97 8.33 11.21 1.98
C SER A 97 7.43 11.45 3.17
N TYR A 98 7.44 12.68 3.70
CA TYR A 98 6.64 13.06 4.84
C TYR A 98 6.28 14.55 4.74
N ARG A 99 4.99 14.86 4.91
CA ARG A 99 4.44 16.22 4.92
C ARG A 99 3.23 16.27 5.83
N GLU A 100 3.14 17.33 6.63
CA GLU A 100 1.97 17.59 7.51
C GLU A 100 1.10 18.73 6.97
N THR A 101 1.72 19.69 6.27
CA THR A 101 1.06 20.90 5.76
C THR A 101 1.47 21.20 4.32
N TRP A 102 0.56 21.82 3.57
CA TRP A 102 0.80 22.37 2.24
C TRP A 102 0.17 23.75 2.18
N GLN A 103 0.94 24.78 1.80
CA GLN A 103 0.47 26.18 1.77
C GLN A 103 -0.22 26.59 3.08
N GLU A 104 0.40 26.27 4.21
CA GLU A 104 -0.08 26.56 5.58
C GLU A 104 -1.40 25.85 5.98
N GLN A 105 -1.95 25.01 5.12
CA GLN A 105 -3.13 24.20 5.42
C GLN A 105 -2.74 22.74 5.71
N PRO A 106 -3.41 22.07 6.66
CA PRO A 106 -3.24 20.64 6.88
C PRO A 106 -3.45 19.86 5.57
N ASN A 107 -2.39 19.20 5.13
CA ASN A 107 -2.36 18.35 3.95
C ASN A 107 -1.27 17.30 4.21
N VAL A 108 -1.72 16.18 4.76
CA VAL A 108 -0.81 15.14 5.20
C VAL A 108 -0.46 14.21 4.04
N LEU A 109 0.80 13.78 4.00
CA LEU A 109 1.33 12.78 3.07
C LEU A 109 2.49 12.03 3.71
N LEU A 110 2.41 10.71 3.73
CA LEU A 110 3.47 9.82 4.17
C LEU A 110 3.64 8.72 3.14
N TYR A 111 4.87 8.56 2.65
CA TYR A 111 5.26 7.44 1.81
C TYR A 111 6.29 6.58 2.52
N ALA A 112 6.05 5.28 2.61
CA ALA A 112 6.99 4.36 3.24
C ALA A 112 7.22 3.09 2.41
N LYS A 113 8.38 2.49 2.61
CA LYS A 113 8.81 1.23 1.98
C LYS A 113 9.53 0.38 3.01
N HIS A 114 9.44 -0.94 2.89
CA HIS A 114 10.28 -1.87 3.64
C HIS A 114 11.35 -2.43 2.70
N ASP A 115 12.60 -2.55 3.14
CA ASP A 115 13.70 -2.96 2.26
C ASP A 115 13.54 -4.40 1.73
N GLU A 116 12.96 -5.27 2.56
CA GLU A 116 12.60 -6.64 2.16
C GLU A 116 11.21 -6.71 1.51
N GLY A 117 10.42 -5.63 1.62
CA GLY A 117 9.04 -5.57 1.17
C GLY A 117 8.93 -5.13 -0.28
N ARG A 118 8.14 -5.85 -1.08
CA ARG A 118 7.81 -5.44 -2.46
C ARG A 118 6.56 -4.59 -2.54
N TYR A 119 6.32 -3.76 -1.53
CA TYR A 119 5.12 -2.97 -1.38
C TYR A 119 5.45 -1.52 -1.04
N PHE A 120 4.54 -0.64 -1.43
CA PHE A 120 4.58 0.79 -1.19
C PHE A 120 3.39 1.16 -0.31
N ILE A 121 3.67 1.93 0.73
CA ILE A 121 2.68 2.47 1.64
C ILE A 121 2.51 3.95 1.33
N ASP A 122 1.26 4.38 1.21
CA ASP A 122 0.86 5.78 1.15
C ASP A 122 -0.24 6.04 2.20
N VAL A 123 -0.05 7.10 2.98
CA VAL A 123 -1.11 7.68 3.79
C VAL A 123 -1.20 9.17 3.46
N SER A 124 -2.31 9.58 2.87
CA SER A 124 -2.46 10.96 2.40
C SER A 124 -3.87 11.50 2.52
N SER A 125 -3.96 12.83 2.60
CA SER A 125 -5.24 13.55 2.59
C SER A 125 -5.34 14.41 1.32
N GLY A 126 -6.56 14.52 0.79
CA GLY A 126 -6.88 15.48 -0.25
C GLY A 126 -6.87 16.93 0.26
N VAL A 127 -6.82 17.88 -0.69
CA VAL A 127 -7.02 19.30 -0.39
C VAL A 127 -8.45 19.49 0.10
N ALA A 128 -8.63 20.21 1.21
CA ALA A 128 -9.92 20.45 1.86
C ALA A 128 -10.77 19.21 2.26
N THR A 129 -10.20 18.00 2.38
CA THR A 129 -10.93 16.79 2.83
C THR A 129 -10.72 16.47 4.32
N ASP A 130 -11.78 16.04 5.00
CA ASP A 130 -11.73 15.32 6.29
C ASP A 130 -11.33 13.84 6.12
N ARG A 131 -11.23 13.37 4.89
CA ARG A 131 -10.77 12.02 4.57
C ARG A 131 -9.25 11.89 4.61
N LEU A 132 -8.79 10.85 5.29
CA LEU A 132 -7.43 10.31 5.25
C LEU A 132 -7.48 8.97 4.53
N THR A 133 -6.74 8.83 3.44
CA THR A 133 -6.65 7.59 2.65
C THR A 133 -5.43 6.81 3.07
N PHE A 134 -5.60 5.49 3.21
CA PHE A 134 -4.58 4.50 3.49
C PHE A 134 -4.49 3.60 2.26
N SER A 135 -3.31 3.59 1.66
CA SER A 135 -3.06 2.91 0.39
C SER A 135 -1.88 1.96 0.54
N VAL A 136 -2.07 0.73 0.09
CA VAL A 136 -1.03 -0.28 -0.02
C VAL A 136 -0.97 -0.74 -1.47
N ALA A 137 0.17 -0.50 -2.12
CA ALA A 137 0.40 -0.89 -3.49
C ALA A 137 1.49 -1.95 -3.58
N THR A 138 1.25 -3.05 -4.30
CA THR A 138 2.27 -4.06 -4.54
C THR A 138 3.09 -3.71 -5.79
N ARG A 139 4.35 -4.15 -5.83
CA ARG A 139 5.02 -4.38 -7.11
C ARG A 139 4.36 -5.56 -7.83
N CYS A 140 4.88 -5.90 -9.00
CA CYS A 140 4.47 -7.08 -9.75
C CYS A 140 4.58 -8.36 -8.93
N LEU A 141 3.48 -9.10 -8.91
CA LEU A 141 3.34 -10.42 -8.30
C LEU A 141 2.93 -11.42 -9.38
N MET A 142 3.41 -12.65 -9.22
CA MET A 142 2.92 -13.78 -10.00
C MET A 142 1.79 -14.46 -9.26
N PRO A 143 0.66 -14.76 -9.91
CA PRO A 143 -0.31 -15.67 -9.32
C PRO A 143 0.33 -17.05 -9.15
N PRO A 144 -0.08 -17.86 -8.16
CA PRO A 144 0.34 -19.25 -8.10
C PRO A 144 -0.09 -19.94 -9.39
N SER A 145 0.82 -20.71 -9.99
CA SER A 145 0.44 -21.62 -11.05
C SER A 145 -0.63 -22.55 -10.48
N ALA A 146 -1.72 -22.75 -11.23
CA ALA A 146 -2.61 -23.86 -10.92
C ALA A 146 -1.72 -25.09 -10.89
N SER A 147 -1.50 -25.67 -9.71
CA SER A 147 -0.96 -27.01 -9.63
C SER A 147 -1.85 -27.84 -10.53
N SER A 148 -1.25 -28.50 -11.52
CA SER A 148 -1.94 -29.54 -12.29
C SER A 148 -2.45 -30.57 -11.27
N THR A 149 -3.69 -30.38 -10.82
CA THR A 149 -4.38 -31.38 -10.03
C THR A 149 -4.81 -32.45 -11.04
N ALA A 150 -4.14 -33.60 -10.94
CA ALA A 150 -4.52 -34.89 -11.49
C ALA A 150 -4.54 -35.05 -13.02
N GLN A 151 -3.58 -35.83 -13.53
CA GLN A 151 -3.86 -36.81 -14.59
C GLN A 151 -3.18 -38.14 -14.27
N HIS A 152 -4.03 -39.05 -13.79
CA HIS A 152 -4.06 -40.52 -13.93
C HIS A 152 -2.80 -41.35 -13.65
#